data_AF-A0A485NSI9-F1
#
_entry.id   AF-A0A485NSI9-F1
#
_cell.length_a   1.000
_cell.length_b   1.000
_cell.length_c   1.000
_cell.angle_alpha   90.00
_cell.angle_beta   90.00
_cell.angle_gamma   90.00
#
_symmetry.space_group_name_H-M   'P 1'
#
loop_
_entity.id
_entity.type
_entity.pdbx_description
1 polymer ?
#
loop_
_entity_poly.entity_id
_entity_poly.type
_entity_poly.pdbx_seq_one_letter_code
_entity_poly.pdbx_strand_id
1 'polypeptide(L)'
;MITDTSQADCISKNGQTRERALLAYTLGVKQLIVGINKMDSTEPPYSQKRYKEIVKEVSSYIKKIGYNPNTVAFVPISGRNGDNMLEPTANMPWFKGWKVTCKDAFASAPRDVYKIGGIGTVLVGRVETSVLKPGMVVTFAPVNVTTEVESVEMDHEALSEALPGDNVGFNVKNVSVKDVRRGNVAGQISTGYARMLDCHTAHVACKFAEPKEKIDCRSGKKLEYGPKFLKSGDAAIVDMVPGKSMCVGNFSDYPPLDRFAIRDMRQMVAVGVIKAVDKKAAGAGKVTKSAQKAQKAK
;
A
#
# COMPACT_ATOMS: atom_id res chain seq x y z
N MET A 1 11.62 11.59 -1.27
CA MET A 1 13.03 11.27 -1.60
C MET A 1 13.88 11.79 -0.47
N ILE A 2 14.60 10.92 0.24
CA ILE A 2 15.59 11.37 1.24
C ILE A 2 16.94 11.30 0.53
N THR A 3 17.52 12.45 0.22
CA THR A 3 18.89 12.58 -0.26
C THR A 3 19.70 13.18 0.87
N ASP A 4 20.81 12.53 1.24
CA ASP A 4 21.68 13.05 2.28
C ASP A 4 23.15 12.93 1.86
N THR A 5 23.97 13.88 2.32
CA THR A 5 25.18 14.34 1.63
C THR A 5 26.46 14.26 2.45
N SER A 6 26.52 13.55 3.58
CA SER A 6 27.78 13.43 4.33
C SER A 6 28.04 12.03 4.86
N GLN A 7 29.25 11.55 4.63
CA GLN A 7 29.71 10.19 4.89
C GLN A 7 29.86 9.82 6.38
N ALA A 8 29.46 10.66 7.33
CA ALA A 8 29.67 10.36 8.76
C ALA A 8 28.48 10.70 9.67
N ASP A 9 27.64 11.69 9.35
CA ASP A 9 26.65 12.22 10.31
C ASP A 9 25.20 11.71 10.11
N CYS A 10 24.91 11.03 9.00
CA CYS A 10 23.55 10.68 8.58
C CYS A 10 22.80 9.74 9.55
N ILE A 11 23.51 8.99 10.40
CA ILE A 11 22.91 7.98 11.29
C ILE A 11 23.29 8.23 12.76
N SER A 12 23.89 9.39 13.06
CA SER A 12 24.11 9.80 14.45
C SER A 12 22.77 10.01 15.18
N LYS A 13 22.78 10.03 16.52
CA LYS A 13 21.57 10.33 17.31
C LYS A 13 20.95 11.70 16.96
N ASN A 14 21.74 12.60 16.37
CA ASN A 14 21.34 13.95 15.98
C ASN A 14 21.18 14.10 14.44
N GLY A 15 21.24 13.00 13.68
CA GLY A 15 21.18 13.03 12.21
C GLY A 15 19.76 13.25 11.68
N GLN A 16 19.59 14.23 10.77
CA GLN A 16 18.29 14.60 10.22
C GLN A 16 17.61 13.49 9.39
N THR A 17 18.38 12.56 8.82
CA THR A 17 17.87 11.44 8.04
C THR A 17 16.86 10.60 8.84
N ARG A 18 17.10 10.48 10.16
CA ARG A 18 16.28 9.70 11.08
C ARG A 18 14.93 10.32 11.35
N GLU A 19 14.92 11.62 11.61
CA GLU A 19 13.71 12.41 11.86
C GLU A 19 12.86 12.51 10.59
N ARG A 20 13.48 12.77 9.44
CA ARG A 20 12.77 12.89 8.15
C ARG A 20 12.09 11.58 7.75
N ALA A 21 12.73 10.44 7.97
CA ALA A 21 12.13 9.12 7.71
C ALA A 21 10.96 8.81 8.67
N LEU A 22 11.07 9.20 9.94
CA LEU A 22 10.00 9.02 10.92
C LEU A 22 8.80 9.92 10.61
N LEU A 23 9.05 11.18 10.27
CA LEU A 23 8.02 12.14 9.86
C LEU A 23 7.29 11.66 8.59
N ALA A 24 8.02 11.20 7.58
CA ALA A 24 7.42 10.65 6.37
C ALA A 24 6.48 9.47 6.68
N TYR A 25 6.90 8.56 7.56
CA TYR A 25 6.06 7.43 7.99
C TYR A 25 4.82 7.89 8.74
N THR A 26 4.96 8.88 9.62
CA THR A 26 3.88 9.45 10.44
C THR A 26 2.85 10.18 9.59
N LEU A 27 3.30 10.82 8.50
CA LEU A 27 2.46 11.48 7.50
C LEU A 27 1.78 10.49 6.53
N GLY A 28 2.00 9.18 6.69
CA GLY A 28 1.37 8.14 5.88
C GLY A 28 2.05 7.86 4.54
N VAL A 29 3.29 8.35 4.34
CA VAL A 29 4.10 8.04 3.16
C VAL A 29 4.62 6.61 3.29
N LYS A 30 3.95 5.67 2.63
CA LYS A 30 4.29 4.23 2.68
C LYS A 30 5.38 3.81 1.69
N GLN A 31 5.55 4.57 0.62
CA GLN A 31 6.58 4.34 -0.39
C GLN A 31 7.81 5.20 -0.08
N LEU A 32 8.99 4.58 -0.09
CA LEU A 32 10.25 5.26 0.20
C LEU A 32 11.31 4.85 -0.82
N ILE A 33 11.99 5.86 -1.35
CA ILE A 33 13.19 5.70 -2.18
C ILE A 33 14.34 6.41 -1.47
N VAL A 34 15.45 5.71 -1.32
CA VAL A 34 16.67 6.18 -0.67
C VAL A 34 17.74 6.36 -1.75
N GLY A 35 18.06 7.63 -2.03
CA GLY A 35 19.17 7.99 -2.92
C GLY A 35 20.46 8.11 -2.12
N ILE A 36 21.39 7.17 -2.29
CA ILE A 36 22.71 7.20 -1.66
C ILE A 36 23.59 8.13 -2.50
N ASN A 37 23.66 9.40 -2.09
CA ASN A 37 24.31 10.45 -2.85
C ASN A 37 25.81 10.56 -2.55
N LYS A 38 26.53 11.28 -3.42
CA LYS A 38 27.99 11.52 -3.34
C LYS A 38 28.84 10.25 -3.43
N MET A 39 28.44 9.31 -4.28
CA MET A 39 29.23 8.10 -4.54
C MET A 39 30.61 8.43 -5.13
N ASP A 40 30.74 9.54 -5.85
CA ASP A 40 32.01 10.09 -6.36
C ASP A 40 33.01 10.43 -5.25
N SER A 41 32.52 10.83 -4.08
CA SER A 41 33.35 11.25 -2.94
C SER A 41 33.74 10.08 -2.02
N THR A 42 33.38 8.85 -2.36
CA THR A 42 33.78 7.67 -1.57
C THR A 42 35.26 7.36 -1.71
N GLU A 43 35.85 6.70 -0.72
CA GLU A 43 37.24 6.24 -0.75
C GLU A 43 37.27 4.71 -0.82
N PRO A 44 37.62 4.08 -1.95
CA PRO A 44 37.86 4.68 -3.28
C PRO A 44 36.56 5.20 -3.95
N PRO A 45 36.64 6.10 -4.96
CA PRO A 45 35.45 6.63 -5.63
C PRO A 45 34.55 5.51 -6.16
N TYR A 46 33.24 5.71 -6.06
CA TYR A 46 32.21 4.75 -6.45
C TYR A 46 32.32 3.37 -5.76
N SER A 47 32.76 3.34 -4.50
CA SER A 47 32.96 2.10 -3.72
C SER A 47 31.66 1.33 -3.44
N GLN A 48 31.59 0.11 -3.98
CA GLN A 48 30.51 -0.84 -3.68
C GLN A 48 30.46 -1.23 -2.19
N LYS A 49 31.62 -1.31 -1.53
CA LYS A 49 31.72 -1.68 -0.11
C LYS A 49 31.01 -0.64 0.75
N ARG A 50 31.26 0.65 0.48
CA ARG A 50 30.63 1.75 1.19
C ARG A 50 29.12 1.80 0.96
N TYR A 51 28.68 1.58 -0.28
CA TYR A 51 27.25 1.46 -0.60
C TYR A 51 26.56 0.36 0.21
N LYS A 52 27.12 -0.86 0.25
CA LYS A 52 26.53 -1.99 0.97
C LYS A 52 26.44 -1.75 2.49
N GLU A 53 27.42 -1.06 3.05
CA GLU A 53 27.43 -0.65 4.45
C GLU A 53 26.27 0.29 4.76
N ILE A 54 26.11 1.35 3.98
CA ILE A 54 25.02 2.33 4.12
C ILE A 54 23.66 1.66 3.97
N VAL A 55 23.49 0.79 2.95
CA VAL A 55 22.24 0.05 2.75
C VAL A 55 21.88 -0.79 3.97
N LYS A 56 22.85 -1.47 4.58
CA LYS A 56 22.62 -2.32 5.76
C LYS A 56 22.19 -1.49 6.98
N GLU A 57 22.86 -0.36 7.23
CA GLU A 57 22.54 0.53 8.35
C GLU A 57 21.16 1.18 8.19
N VAL A 58 20.89 1.75 7.01
CA VAL A 58 19.60 2.40 6.72
C VAL A 58 18.46 1.39 6.74
N SER A 59 18.68 0.18 6.20
CA SER A 59 17.67 -0.91 6.23
C SER A 59 17.29 -1.32 7.65
N SER A 60 18.27 -1.41 8.56
CA SER A 60 18.00 -1.69 9.97
C SER A 60 17.17 -0.58 10.63
N TYR A 61 17.43 0.67 10.26
CA TYR A 61 16.75 1.82 10.83
C TYR A 61 15.31 1.98 10.32
N ILE A 62 15.08 1.93 9.00
CA ILE A 62 13.73 2.04 8.42
C ILE A 62 12.82 0.89 8.86
N LYS A 63 13.40 -0.30 9.12
CA LYS A 63 12.69 -1.44 9.71
C LYS A 63 12.19 -1.15 11.13
N LYS A 64 12.94 -0.37 11.92
CA LYS A 64 12.51 0.08 13.26
C LYS A 64 11.40 1.11 13.19
N ILE A 65 11.40 1.99 12.17
CA ILE A 65 10.32 2.96 11.95
C ILE A 65 9.01 2.26 11.55
N GLY A 66 9.11 1.16 10.79
CA GLY A 66 7.95 0.38 10.34
C GLY A 66 7.82 0.25 8.83
N TYR A 67 8.83 0.68 8.06
CA TYR A 67 8.93 0.38 6.63
C TYR A 67 9.39 -1.07 6.41
N ASN A 68 8.98 -1.66 5.29
CA ASN A 68 9.51 -2.94 4.84
C ASN A 68 10.78 -2.70 3.98
N PRO A 69 11.99 -3.14 4.40
CA PRO A 69 13.20 -2.91 3.63
C PRO A 69 13.16 -3.48 2.21
N ASN A 70 12.38 -4.54 1.98
CA ASN A 70 12.26 -5.18 0.67
C ASN A 70 11.46 -4.35 -0.34
N THR A 71 10.69 -3.36 0.12
CA THR A 71 9.91 -2.47 -0.76
C THR A 71 10.60 -1.13 -0.98
N VAL A 72 11.74 -0.88 -0.34
CA VAL A 72 12.47 0.38 -0.43
C VAL A 72 13.60 0.24 -1.45
N ALA A 73 13.60 1.12 -2.45
CA ALA A 73 14.66 1.17 -3.44
C ALA A 73 15.87 1.95 -2.89
N PHE A 74 17.05 1.33 -2.99
CA PHE A 74 18.33 1.98 -2.71
C PHE A 74 19.04 2.24 -4.03
N VAL A 75 19.25 3.51 -4.35
CA VAL A 75 19.86 3.93 -5.63
C VAL A 75 21.15 4.70 -5.34
N PRO A 76 22.32 4.20 -5.74
CA PRO A 76 23.56 4.95 -5.62
C PRO A 76 23.59 6.02 -6.70
N ILE A 77 23.73 7.29 -6.29
CA ILE A 77 23.71 8.45 -7.19
C ILE A 77 24.89 9.38 -6.91
N SER A 78 25.23 10.21 -7.91
CA SER A 78 26.01 11.43 -7.69
C SER A 78 25.24 12.60 -8.26
N GLY A 79 24.68 13.44 -7.38
CA GLY A 79 23.95 14.63 -7.82
C GLY A 79 24.83 15.67 -8.53
N ARG A 80 26.15 15.67 -8.28
CA ARG A 80 27.08 16.61 -8.93
C ARG A 80 27.41 16.19 -10.36
N ASN A 81 27.64 14.89 -10.56
CA ASN A 81 28.08 14.34 -11.84
C ASN A 81 26.90 13.80 -12.68
N GLY A 82 25.71 13.72 -12.10
CA GLY A 82 24.51 13.19 -12.76
C GLY A 82 24.41 11.66 -12.79
N ASP A 83 25.32 10.95 -12.11
CA ASP A 83 25.37 9.48 -12.14
C ASP A 83 24.07 8.85 -11.59
N ASN A 84 23.45 7.95 -12.37
CA ASN A 84 22.22 7.22 -12.01
C ASN A 84 21.00 8.10 -11.68
N MET A 85 20.97 9.34 -12.18
CA MET A 85 19.83 10.25 -12.02
C MET A 85 18.79 10.10 -13.14
N LEU A 86 19.26 10.06 -14.38
CA LEU A 86 18.43 9.87 -15.59
C LEU A 86 18.86 8.61 -16.33
N GLU A 87 20.18 8.41 -16.48
CA GLU A 87 20.78 7.29 -17.19
C GLU A 87 21.71 6.49 -16.27
N PRO A 88 21.89 5.18 -16.54
CA PRO A 88 22.88 4.37 -15.84
C PRO A 88 24.30 4.90 -16.06
N THR A 89 25.09 5.01 -15.00
CA THR A 89 26.48 5.45 -15.13
C THR A 89 27.45 4.30 -15.44
N ALA A 90 28.47 4.59 -16.26
CA ALA A 90 29.62 3.71 -16.46
C ALA A 90 30.53 3.60 -15.21
N ASN A 91 30.44 4.56 -14.27
CA ASN A 91 31.28 4.61 -13.07
C ASN A 91 30.88 3.57 -12.01
N MET A 92 29.69 2.98 -12.10
CA MET A 92 29.17 1.98 -11.16
C MET A 92 28.71 0.69 -11.87
N PRO A 93 29.61 -0.04 -12.56
CA PRO A 93 29.23 -1.23 -13.31
C PRO A 93 28.72 -2.38 -12.42
N TRP A 94 29.01 -2.31 -11.12
CA TRP A 94 28.55 -3.25 -10.12
C TRP A 94 27.08 -3.05 -9.71
N PHE A 95 26.46 -1.90 -10.03
CA PHE A 95 25.06 -1.63 -9.74
C PHE A 95 24.18 -2.00 -10.94
N LYS A 96 23.44 -3.10 -10.83
CA LYS A 96 22.58 -3.63 -11.91
C LYS A 96 21.12 -3.19 -11.82
N GLY A 97 20.87 -2.09 -11.11
CA GLY A 97 19.52 -1.60 -10.81
C GLY A 97 18.95 -2.18 -9.51
N TRP A 98 17.72 -1.76 -9.21
CA TRP A 98 16.96 -2.20 -8.03
C TRP A 98 15.71 -2.94 -8.49
N LYS A 99 15.26 -3.91 -7.69
CA LYS A 99 14.04 -4.67 -7.96
C LYS A 99 13.05 -4.40 -6.84
N VAL A 100 12.02 -3.59 -7.10
CA VAL A 100 10.91 -3.42 -6.15
C VAL A 100 9.86 -4.49 -6.44
N THR A 101 9.57 -5.35 -5.46
CA THR A 101 8.35 -6.17 -5.51
C THR A 101 7.20 -5.36 -4.92
N CYS A 102 6.44 -4.67 -5.77
CA CYS A 102 5.16 -4.09 -5.39
C CYS A 102 4.10 -5.20 -5.39
N LYS A 103 3.57 -5.54 -4.21
CA LYS A 103 2.45 -6.49 -4.04
C LYS A 103 1.22 -5.77 -3.49
N ASP A 104 0.87 -4.63 -4.08
CA ASP A 104 -0.30 -3.86 -3.65
C ASP A 104 -1.14 -3.47 -4.86
N ALA A 105 -2.46 -3.44 -4.65
CA ALA A 105 -3.47 -3.13 -5.65
C ALA A 105 -3.30 -1.73 -6.24
N PHE A 106 -3.82 -1.56 -7.47
CA PHE A 106 -3.74 -0.31 -8.22
C PHE A 106 -4.38 0.86 -7.48
N ALA A 107 -3.67 1.99 -7.46
CA ALA A 107 -4.20 3.28 -7.04
C ALA A 107 -3.63 4.38 -7.95
N SER A 108 -4.50 5.14 -8.58
CA SER A 108 -4.15 6.40 -9.25
C SER A 108 -5.10 7.49 -8.79
N ALA A 109 -4.57 8.69 -8.53
CA ALA A 109 -5.39 9.86 -8.24
C ALA A 109 -5.49 10.73 -9.51
N PRO A 110 -6.61 10.73 -10.25
CA PRO A 110 -6.83 11.66 -11.35
C PRO A 110 -6.58 13.12 -10.93
N ARG A 111 -5.63 13.75 -11.62
CA ARG A 111 -5.31 15.16 -11.54
C ARG A 111 -6.33 16.00 -12.28
N ASP A 112 -6.74 15.57 -13.47
CA ASP A 112 -7.72 16.31 -14.29
C ASP A 112 -8.70 15.34 -14.96
N VAL A 113 -9.90 15.84 -15.24
CA VAL A 113 -11.00 15.09 -15.86
C VAL A 113 -11.46 15.86 -17.08
N TYR A 114 -11.41 15.24 -18.25
CA TYR A 114 -11.76 15.85 -19.53
C TYR A 114 -12.95 15.12 -20.17
N LYS A 115 -13.74 15.88 -20.94
CA LYS A 115 -14.73 15.32 -21.87
C LYS A 115 -14.20 15.49 -23.27
N ILE A 116 -13.90 14.38 -23.95
CA ILE A 116 -13.44 14.40 -25.34
C ILE A 116 -14.59 13.92 -26.23
N GLY A 117 -14.97 14.74 -27.22
CA GLY A 117 -16.03 14.40 -28.17
C GLY A 117 -15.67 13.14 -28.96
N GLY A 118 -16.54 12.14 -28.94
CA GLY A 118 -16.33 10.84 -29.62
C GLY A 118 -15.64 9.76 -28.79
N ILE A 119 -14.88 10.12 -27.75
CA ILE A 119 -14.14 9.17 -26.89
C ILE A 119 -14.83 8.98 -25.52
N GLY A 120 -15.37 10.06 -24.95
CA GLY A 120 -16.04 10.01 -23.65
C GLY A 120 -15.28 10.78 -22.56
N THR A 121 -15.24 10.20 -21.35
CA THR A 121 -14.64 10.83 -20.17
C THR A 121 -13.22 10.29 -19.99
N VAL A 122 -12.24 11.17 -20.13
CA VAL A 122 -10.81 10.83 -19.99
C VAL A 122 -10.26 11.41 -18.71
N LEU A 123 -9.60 10.58 -17.94
CA LEU A 123 -9.02 10.91 -16.64
C LEU A 123 -7.51 10.92 -16.77
N VAL A 124 -6.89 12.04 -16.41
CA VAL A 124 -5.43 12.18 -16.46
C VAL A 124 -4.90 12.10 -15.05
N GLY A 125 -3.97 11.19 -14.79
CA GLY A 125 -3.42 10.98 -13.47
C GLY A 125 -2.09 10.25 -13.48
N ARG A 126 -1.39 10.33 -12.35
CA ARG A 126 -0.18 9.55 -12.13
C ARG A 126 -0.56 8.19 -11.57
N VAL A 127 0.03 7.13 -12.11
CA VAL A 127 -0.09 5.79 -11.53
C VAL A 127 0.79 5.73 -10.28
N GLU A 128 0.18 5.65 -9.10
CA GLU A 128 0.92 5.65 -7.82
C GLU A 128 1.32 4.22 -7.40
N THR A 129 0.48 3.22 -7.70
CA THR A 129 0.74 1.81 -7.35
C THR A 129 0.17 0.87 -8.40
N SER A 130 0.83 -0.28 -8.58
CA SER A 130 0.49 -1.33 -9.56
C SER A 130 0.44 -0.85 -11.02
N VAL A 131 -0.01 -1.74 -11.91
CA VAL A 131 -0.09 -1.54 -13.35
C VAL A 131 -1.54 -1.21 -13.75
N LEU A 132 -1.72 -0.22 -14.63
CA LEU A 132 -3.01 0.07 -15.27
C LEU A 132 -3.04 -0.53 -16.67
N LYS A 133 -4.11 -1.23 -17.03
CA LYS A 133 -4.29 -1.80 -18.37
C LYS A 133 -5.68 -1.48 -18.92
N PRO A 134 -5.82 -1.32 -20.24
CA PRO A 134 -7.12 -1.40 -20.90
C PRO A 134 -7.86 -2.68 -20.50
N GLY A 135 -9.18 -2.59 -20.28
CA GLY A 135 -10.05 -3.67 -19.82
C GLY A 135 -10.09 -3.87 -18.29
N MET A 136 -9.32 -3.10 -17.51
CA MET A 136 -9.39 -3.18 -16.05
C MET A 136 -10.63 -2.48 -15.49
N VAL A 137 -11.26 -3.08 -14.49
CA VAL A 137 -12.37 -2.47 -13.74
C VAL A 137 -11.80 -1.70 -12.55
N VAL A 138 -12.06 -0.40 -12.51
CA VAL A 138 -11.58 0.53 -11.48
C VAL A 138 -12.75 1.18 -10.75
N THR A 139 -12.58 1.40 -9.45
CA THR A 139 -13.55 2.10 -8.60
C THR A 139 -12.96 3.43 -8.14
N PHE A 140 -13.69 4.52 -8.36
CA PHE A 140 -13.35 5.87 -7.92
C PHE A 140 -13.86 6.13 -6.51
N ALA A 141 -12.96 6.24 -5.54
CA ALA A 141 -13.27 6.77 -4.20
C ALA A 141 -13.10 8.31 -4.19
N PRO A 142 -13.87 9.07 -3.40
CA PRO A 142 -14.93 8.67 -2.47
C PRO A 142 -16.31 8.48 -3.12
N VAL A 143 -16.47 8.85 -4.39
CA VAL A 143 -17.75 8.86 -5.12
C VAL A 143 -18.34 7.47 -5.36
N ASN A 144 -17.54 6.43 -5.15
CA ASN A 144 -17.89 5.03 -5.24
C ASN A 144 -18.43 4.60 -6.62
N VAL A 145 -17.94 5.25 -7.67
CA VAL A 145 -18.29 4.97 -9.07
C VAL A 145 -17.34 3.91 -9.60
N THR A 146 -17.88 2.80 -10.11
CA THR A 146 -17.07 1.71 -10.68
C THR A 146 -17.27 1.64 -12.19
N THR A 147 -16.19 1.53 -12.94
CA THR A 147 -16.21 1.50 -14.40
C THR A 147 -15.04 0.71 -14.96
N GLU A 148 -15.13 0.36 -16.24
CA GLU A 148 -14.07 -0.27 -17.02
C GLU A 148 -13.23 0.78 -17.74
N VAL A 149 -11.92 0.60 -17.71
CA VAL A 149 -10.94 1.39 -18.45
C VAL A 149 -10.92 0.89 -19.90
N GLU A 150 -11.24 1.75 -20.85
CA GLU A 150 -11.30 1.39 -22.27
C GLU A 150 -9.94 1.49 -22.94
N SER A 151 -9.21 2.58 -22.68
CA SER A 151 -7.88 2.82 -23.22
C SER A 151 -7.01 3.53 -22.19
N VAL A 152 -5.70 3.39 -22.35
CA VAL A 152 -4.69 4.09 -21.57
C VAL A 152 -3.72 4.71 -22.56
N GLU A 153 -3.41 5.98 -22.38
CA GLU A 153 -2.60 6.80 -23.29
C GLU A 153 -1.59 7.62 -22.49
N MET A 154 -0.40 7.79 -23.05
CA MET A 154 0.64 8.69 -22.54
C MET A 154 1.20 9.48 -23.71
N ASP A 155 1.27 10.80 -23.59
CA ASP A 155 1.79 11.69 -24.64
C ASP A 155 1.20 11.43 -26.04
N HIS A 156 -0.10 11.13 -26.10
CA HIS A 156 -0.88 10.82 -27.31
C HIS A 156 -0.61 9.47 -27.99
N GLU A 157 0.12 8.57 -27.32
CA GLU A 157 0.31 7.19 -27.76
C GLU A 157 -0.46 6.21 -26.87
N ALA A 158 -1.10 5.21 -27.49
CA ALA A 158 -1.81 4.17 -26.75
C ALA A 158 -0.84 3.19 -26.11
N LEU A 159 -1.04 2.94 -24.82
CA LEU A 159 -0.25 2.01 -24.02
C LEU A 159 -1.00 0.70 -23.79
N SER A 160 -0.28 -0.42 -23.88
CA SER A 160 -0.80 -1.74 -23.49
C SER A 160 -0.86 -1.90 -21.97
N GLU A 161 0.02 -1.22 -21.25
CA GLU A 161 0.05 -1.13 -19.80
C GLU A 161 0.79 0.13 -19.35
N ALA A 162 0.35 0.73 -18.24
CA ALA A 162 1.02 1.86 -17.60
C ALA A 162 1.57 1.45 -16.24
N LEU A 163 2.81 1.83 -15.96
CA LEU A 163 3.58 1.43 -14.80
C LEU A 163 3.52 2.50 -13.68
N PRO A 164 3.85 2.13 -12.43
CA PRO A 164 3.98 3.09 -11.35
C PRO A 164 4.99 4.20 -11.69
N GLY A 165 4.52 5.45 -11.65
CA GLY A 165 5.31 6.63 -11.98
C GLY A 165 4.82 7.34 -13.24
N ASP A 166 4.17 6.63 -14.16
CA ASP A 166 3.72 7.16 -15.45
C ASP A 166 2.56 8.14 -15.27
N ASN A 167 2.57 9.21 -16.05
CA ASN A 167 1.46 10.15 -16.14
C ASN A 167 0.64 9.78 -17.36
N VAL A 168 -0.54 9.20 -17.13
CA VAL A 168 -1.36 8.64 -18.20
C VAL A 168 -2.76 9.26 -18.20
N GLY A 169 -3.31 9.43 -19.40
CA GLY A 169 -4.73 9.64 -19.64
C GLY A 169 -5.39 8.29 -19.86
N PHE A 170 -6.43 7.96 -19.12
CA PHE A 170 -7.19 6.73 -19.34
C PHE A 170 -8.67 7.03 -19.53
N ASN A 171 -9.25 6.41 -20.55
CA ASN A 171 -10.66 6.57 -20.91
C ASN A 171 -11.51 5.58 -20.10
N VAL A 172 -12.70 6.02 -19.67
CA VAL A 172 -13.64 5.19 -18.91
C VAL A 172 -15.04 5.22 -19.48
N LYS A 173 -15.72 4.06 -19.48
CA LYS A 173 -17.06 3.90 -20.04
C LYS A 173 -18.16 4.37 -19.09
N ASN A 174 -19.22 4.94 -19.63
CA ASN A 174 -20.48 5.21 -18.90
C ASN A 174 -20.32 6.06 -17.61
N VAL A 175 -19.30 6.91 -17.55
CA VAL A 175 -19.06 7.84 -16.44
C VAL A 175 -19.11 9.27 -16.97
N SER A 176 -19.87 10.14 -16.31
CA SER A 176 -19.91 11.56 -16.63
C SER A 176 -18.80 12.31 -15.90
N VAL A 177 -18.29 13.39 -16.49
CA VAL A 177 -17.36 14.34 -15.83
C VAL A 177 -17.94 14.95 -14.53
N LYS A 178 -19.26 14.85 -14.32
CA LYS A 178 -19.89 15.28 -13.07
C LYS A 178 -19.70 14.28 -11.92
N ASP A 179 -19.55 13.00 -12.26
CA ASP A 179 -19.54 11.87 -11.32
C ASP A 179 -18.15 11.61 -10.76
N VAL A 180 -17.10 11.98 -11.51
CA VAL A 180 -15.71 11.86 -11.10
C VAL A 180 -15.03 13.21 -11.24
N ARG A 181 -14.29 13.62 -10.21
CA ARG A 181 -13.60 14.92 -10.14
C ARG A 181 -12.15 14.74 -9.74
N ARG A 182 -11.36 15.78 -9.98
CA ARG A 182 -9.99 15.92 -9.48
C ARG A 182 -9.91 15.57 -8.00
N GLY A 183 -8.95 14.71 -7.64
CA GLY A 183 -8.75 14.25 -6.26
C GLY A 183 -9.55 13.01 -5.86
N ASN A 184 -10.37 12.45 -6.76
CA ASN A 184 -10.84 11.07 -6.59
C ASN A 184 -9.68 10.09 -6.79
N VAL A 185 -9.82 8.86 -6.31
CA VAL A 185 -8.79 7.82 -6.35
C VAL A 185 -9.38 6.59 -7.01
N ALA A 186 -8.84 6.21 -8.17
CA ALA A 186 -9.19 5.00 -8.89
C ALA A 186 -8.40 3.82 -8.30
N GLY A 187 -9.08 2.74 -7.92
CA GLY A 187 -8.43 1.51 -7.46
C GLY A 187 -9.31 0.27 -7.54
N GLN A 188 -8.73 -0.89 -7.27
CA GLN A 188 -9.43 -2.19 -7.32
C GLN A 188 -9.33 -2.93 -5.98
N ILE A 189 -10.45 -3.50 -5.48
CA ILE A 189 -10.45 -4.39 -4.30
C ILE A 189 -10.20 -5.82 -4.79
N SER A 190 -9.02 -6.37 -4.52
CA SER A 190 -8.58 -7.72 -4.93
C SER A 190 -7.88 -8.47 -3.80
N THR A 191 -7.64 -9.77 -3.97
CA THR A 191 -6.93 -10.62 -3.01
C THR A 191 -5.62 -9.99 -2.55
N GLY A 192 -5.38 -9.95 -1.22
CA GLY A 192 -4.18 -9.34 -0.64
C GLY A 192 -4.33 -7.86 -0.28
N TYR A 193 -5.49 -7.26 -0.56
CA TYR A 193 -5.88 -5.93 -0.09
C TYR A 193 -5.66 -5.81 1.42
N ALA A 194 -4.91 -4.81 1.87
CA ALA A 194 -4.67 -4.57 3.30
C ALA A 194 -5.22 -3.21 3.68
N ARG A 195 -6.27 -3.17 4.51
CA ARG A 195 -6.87 -1.92 4.98
C ARG A 195 -7.03 -1.91 6.49
N MET A 196 -7.23 -0.71 7.03
CA MET A 196 -7.42 -0.55 8.46
C MET A 196 -8.80 -1.06 8.84
N LEU A 197 -8.83 -1.96 9.84
CA LEU A 197 -10.04 -2.51 10.40
C LEU A 197 -10.21 -1.94 11.82
N ASP A 198 -11.37 -1.36 12.04
CA ASP A 198 -11.81 -0.85 13.33
C ASP A 198 -12.81 -1.82 13.94
N CYS A 199 -12.39 -2.47 15.01
CA CYS A 199 -13.20 -3.37 15.81
C CYS A 199 -13.15 -2.86 17.25
N HIS A 200 -14.22 -2.19 17.68
CA HIS A 200 -14.37 -1.59 19.03
C HIS A 200 -13.31 -0.50 19.28
N THR A 201 -12.25 -0.81 20.03
CA THR A 201 -11.10 0.07 20.30
C THR A 201 -9.86 -0.34 19.52
N ALA A 202 -9.90 -1.50 18.85
CA ALA A 202 -8.77 -2.02 18.10
C ALA A 202 -8.75 -1.42 16.69
N HIS A 203 -7.61 -0.80 16.35
CA HIS A 203 -7.31 -0.26 15.03
C HIS A 203 -6.13 -1.02 14.44
N VAL A 204 -6.40 -2.02 13.60
CA VAL A 204 -5.37 -2.94 13.08
C VAL A 204 -5.54 -3.10 11.58
N ALA A 205 -4.43 -3.10 10.85
CA ALA A 205 -4.46 -3.44 9.43
C ALA A 205 -4.72 -4.93 9.25
N CYS A 206 -5.76 -5.28 8.49
CA CYS A 206 -6.11 -6.65 8.18
C CYS A 206 -5.92 -6.90 6.68
N LYS A 207 -5.30 -8.03 6.35
CA LYS A 207 -5.18 -8.52 4.97
C LYS A 207 -6.42 -9.33 4.63
N PHE A 208 -7.03 -9.01 3.50
CA PHE A 208 -8.13 -9.77 2.94
C PHE A 208 -7.53 -10.96 2.18
N ALA A 209 -7.90 -12.16 2.60
CA ALA A 209 -7.67 -13.35 1.80
C ALA A 209 -8.68 -13.39 0.64
N GLU A 210 -8.64 -14.45 -0.16
CA GLU A 210 -9.55 -14.63 -1.27
C GLU A 210 -11.01 -14.64 -0.75
N PRO A 211 -11.91 -13.85 -1.37
CA PRO A 211 -13.33 -13.92 -1.04
C PRO A 211 -13.82 -15.34 -1.28
N LYS A 212 -14.42 -15.96 -0.26
CA LYS A 212 -14.94 -17.31 -0.38
C LYS A 212 -16.21 -17.34 -1.21
N GLU A 213 -17.13 -16.42 -0.92
CA GLU A 213 -18.47 -16.44 -1.50
C GLU A 213 -19.04 -15.04 -1.62
N LYS A 214 -19.70 -14.76 -2.73
CA LYS A 214 -20.58 -13.60 -2.89
C LYS A 214 -21.97 -13.95 -2.41
N ILE A 215 -22.60 -13.08 -1.64
CA ILE A 215 -23.94 -13.27 -1.09
C ILE A 215 -24.86 -12.11 -1.48
N ASP A 216 -26.13 -12.42 -1.62
CA ASP A 216 -27.17 -11.41 -1.80
C ASP A 216 -27.43 -10.69 -0.47
N CYS A 217 -27.41 -9.35 -0.49
CA CYS A 217 -27.47 -8.52 0.71
C CYS A 217 -28.83 -8.52 1.42
N ARG A 218 -29.91 -8.95 0.74
CA ARG A 218 -31.27 -8.98 1.30
C ARG A 218 -31.69 -10.36 1.76
N SER A 219 -31.37 -11.38 0.97
CA SER A 219 -31.80 -12.76 1.19
C SER A 219 -30.73 -13.63 1.85
N GLY A 220 -29.47 -13.18 1.87
CA GLY A 220 -28.34 -13.96 2.38
C GLY A 220 -28.01 -15.20 1.53
N LYS A 221 -28.65 -15.35 0.36
CA LYS A 221 -28.40 -16.47 -0.55
C LYS A 221 -27.04 -16.32 -1.23
N LYS A 222 -26.34 -17.44 -1.39
CA LYS A 222 -25.07 -17.49 -2.11
C LYS A 222 -25.33 -17.24 -3.59
N LEU A 223 -24.61 -16.27 -4.17
CA LEU A 223 -24.70 -15.91 -5.58
C LEU A 223 -23.56 -16.53 -6.39
N GLU A 224 -22.34 -16.51 -5.85
CA GLU A 224 -21.14 -16.94 -6.56
C GLU A 224 -20.11 -17.48 -5.56
N TYR A 225 -19.37 -18.53 -5.96
CA TYR A 225 -18.27 -19.10 -5.17
C TYR A 225 -16.93 -18.60 -5.72
N GLY A 226 -16.07 -18.10 -4.85
CA GLY A 226 -14.72 -17.62 -5.18
C GLY A 226 -14.67 -16.41 -6.13
N PRO A 227 -15.40 -15.31 -5.87
CA PRO A 227 -15.38 -14.16 -6.78
C PRO A 227 -13.99 -13.52 -6.81
N LYS A 228 -13.48 -13.23 -8.01
CA LYS A 228 -12.13 -12.65 -8.21
C LYS A 228 -11.99 -11.22 -7.68
N PHE A 229 -13.10 -10.48 -7.56
CA PHE A 229 -13.14 -9.10 -7.08
C PHE A 229 -14.52 -8.77 -6.48
N LEU A 230 -14.58 -7.77 -5.62
CA LEU A 230 -15.80 -7.26 -5.01
C LEU A 230 -16.00 -5.78 -5.40
N LYS A 231 -17.23 -5.41 -5.75
CA LYS A 231 -17.60 -4.01 -6.05
C LYS A 231 -18.54 -3.44 -4.99
N SER A 232 -18.74 -2.13 -5.04
CA SER A 232 -19.68 -1.46 -4.15
C SER A 232 -21.10 -2.06 -4.25
N GLY A 233 -21.74 -2.24 -3.10
CA GLY A 233 -23.07 -2.84 -2.98
C GLY A 233 -23.08 -4.38 -2.93
N ASP A 234 -21.95 -5.02 -3.23
CA ASP A 234 -21.83 -6.47 -3.05
C ASP A 234 -21.68 -6.82 -1.57
N ALA A 235 -22.28 -7.93 -1.17
CA ALA A 235 -22.00 -8.58 0.11
C ALA A 235 -21.21 -9.86 -0.16
N ALA A 236 -20.25 -10.18 0.71
CA ALA A 236 -19.40 -11.35 0.54
C ALA A 236 -18.91 -11.90 1.89
N ILE A 237 -18.52 -13.16 1.88
CA ILE A 237 -17.80 -13.83 2.96
C ILE A 237 -16.32 -13.84 2.59
N VAL A 238 -15.49 -13.24 3.44
CA VAL A 238 -14.06 -13.10 3.21
C VAL A 238 -13.30 -13.51 4.46
N ASP A 239 -12.23 -14.31 4.28
CA ASP A 239 -11.31 -14.59 5.36
C ASP A 239 -10.35 -13.41 5.54
N MET A 240 -10.12 -13.01 6.78
CA MET A 240 -9.27 -11.86 7.11
C MET A 240 -8.15 -12.28 8.04
N VAL A 241 -6.93 -11.86 7.72
CA VAL A 241 -5.74 -12.12 8.54
C VAL A 241 -5.24 -10.80 9.14
N PRO A 242 -5.36 -10.60 10.47
CA PRO A 242 -4.87 -9.38 11.10
C PRO A 242 -3.34 -9.33 11.09
N GLY A 243 -2.77 -8.17 10.74
CA GLY A 243 -1.32 -7.97 10.69
C GLY A 243 -0.64 -7.87 12.05
N LYS A 244 -1.43 -7.63 13.11
CA LYS A 244 -1.01 -7.64 14.52
C LYS A 244 -1.98 -8.50 15.32
N SER A 245 -1.57 -8.94 16.51
CA SER A 245 -2.47 -9.64 17.43
C SER A 245 -3.70 -8.77 17.72
N MET A 246 -4.87 -9.34 17.49
CA MET A 246 -6.16 -8.68 17.64
C MET A 246 -7.11 -9.63 18.38
N CYS A 247 -7.90 -9.08 19.29
CA CYS A 247 -8.95 -9.83 19.97
C CYS A 247 -10.28 -9.47 19.33
N VAL A 248 -10.96 -10.47 18.79
CA VAL A 248 -12.29 -10.35 18.19
C VAL A 248 -13.17 -11.49 18.68
N GLY A 249 -14.47 -11.23 18.82
CA GLY A 249 -15.47 -12.21 19.25
C GLY A 249 -16.25 -12.77 18.07
N ASN A 250 -16.96 -13.88 18.29
CA ASN A 250 -18.04 -14.32 17.40
C ASN A 250 -19.34 -13.58 17.75
N PHE A 251 -20.15 -13.24 16.75
CA PHE A 251 -21.45 -12.57 16.89
C PHE A 251 -22.36 -13.19 17.95
N SER A 252 -22.39 -14.52 18.02
CA SER A 252 -23.26 -15.27 18.94
C SER A 252 -22.84 -15.15 20.42
N ASP A 253 -21.56 -14.88 20.68
CA ASP A 253 -21.00 -14.92 22.04
C ASP A 253 -20.83 -13.51 22.63
N TYR A 254 -20.42 -12.53 21.81
CA TYR A 254 -20.11 -11.17 22.26
C TYR A 254 -20.52 -10.11 21.21
N PRO A 255 -21.80 -9.69 21.15
CA PRO A 255 -22.29 -8.74 20.14
C PRO A 255 -21.53 -7.40 20.01
N PRO A 256 -20.98 -6.80 21.09
CA PRO A 256 -20.18 -5.59 20.96
C PRO A 256 -18.85 -5.83 20.27
N LEU A 257 -18.30 -7.06 20.35
CA LEU A 257 -16.96 -7.44 19.90
C LEU A 257 -16.90 -7.97 18.46
N ASP A 258 -17.97 -7.75 17.69
CA ASP A 258 -18.22 -8.51 16.48
C ASP A 258 -18.44 -7.66 15.21
N ARG A 259 -18.78 -6.38 15.38
CA ARG A 259 -18.93 -5.46 14.26
C ARG A 259 -17.62 -4.74 13.98
N PHE A 260 -17.30 -4.63 12.70
CA PHE A 260 -16.12 -3.89 12.29
C PHE A 260 -16.40 -2.99 11.09
N ALA A 261 -15.67 -1.89 11.05
CA ALA A 261 -15.61 -1.00 9.91
C ALA A 261 -14.25 -1.13 9.23
N ILE A 262 -14.25 -1.23 7.91
CA ILE A 262 -13.03 -1.18 7.12
C ILE A 262 -12.88 0.26 6.65
N ARG A 263 -11.77 0.88 7.02
CA ARG A 263 -11.42 2.23 6.61
C ARG A 263 -10.28 2.25 5.62
N ASP A 264 -10.45 3.11 4.63
CA ASP A 264 -9.41 3.50 3.69
C ASP A 264 -9.29 5.02 3.64
N MET A 265 -8.06 5.55 3.73
CA MET A 265 -7.75 6.99 3.72
C MET A 265 -8.75 7.86 4.50
N ARG A 266 -9.09 7.43 5.73
CA ARG A 266 -10.01 8.07 6.70
C ARG A 266 -11.51 7.98 6.36
N GLN A 267 -11.91 7.23 5.34
CA GLN A 267 -13.30 6.96 5.00
C GLN A 267 -13.66 5.49 5.17
N MET A 268 -14.92 5.22 5.47
CA MET A 268 -15.44 3.85 5.62
C MET A 268 -15.75 3.28 4.23
N VAL A 269 -15.09 2.19 3.87
CA VAL A 269 -15.26 1.51 2.57
C VAL A 269 -16.15 0.29 2.65
N ALA A 270 -16.25 -0.34 3.83
CA ALA A 270 -17.13 -1.48 4.07
C ALA A 270 -17.43 -1.64 5.57
N VAL A 271 -18.53 -2.32 5.87
CA VAL A 271 -18.92 -2.74 7.21
C VAL A 271 -19.10 -4.24 7.21
N GLY A 272 -18.68 -4.89 8.28
CA GLY A 272 -18.76 -6.34 8.40
C GLY A 272 -19.13 -6.81 9.80
N VAL A 273 -19.47 -8.08 9.87
CA VAL A 273 -19.88 -8.84 11.06
C VAL A 273 -19.05 -10.11 11.07
N ILE A 274 -18.48 -10.50 12.21
CA ILE A 274 -17.57 -11.65 12.29
C ILE A 274 -18.40 -12.94 12.42
N LYS A 275 -18.27 -13.81 11.42
CA LYS A 275 -18.98 -15.10 11.40
C LYS A 275 -18.27 -16.19 12.20
N ALA A 276 -16.94 -16.23 12.11
CA ALA A 276 -16.10 -17.24 12.72
C ALA A 276 -14.72 -16.65 13.02
N VAL A 277 -14.10 -17.12 14.11
CA VAL A 277 -12.74 -16.74 14.50
C VAL A 277 -11.91 -17.99 14.78
N ASP A 278 -10.86 -18.18 13.99
CA ASP A 278 -9.82 -19.17 14.29
C ASP A 278 -8.92 -18.62 15.41
N LYS A 279 -9.20 -19.05 16.65
CA LYS A 279 -8.45 -18.63 17.82
C LYS A 279 -7.04 -19.23 17.77
N LYS A 280 -6.03 -18.38 17.94
CA LYS A 280 -4.65 -18.85 18.11
C LYS A 280 -4.59 -19.78 19.33
N ALA A 281 -3.93 -20.94 19.17
CA ALA A 281 -3.74 -21.90 20.26
C ALA A 281 -3.22 -21.19 21.52
N ALA A 282 -3.88 -21.45 22.65
CA ALA A 282 -3.52 -20.86 23.93
C ALA A 282 -2.14 -21.38 24.36
N GLY A 283 -1.10 -20.60 24.06
CA GLY A 283 0.20 -20.80 24.71
C GLY A 283 0.09 -20.41 26.18
N ALA A 284 0.83 -21.09 27.05
CA ALA A 284 0.92 -20.73 28.46
C ALA A 284 1.42 -19.27 28.59
N GLY A 285 0.48 -18.35 28.81
CA GLY A 285 0.80 -16.95 29.04
C GLY A 285 1.66 -16.80 30.30
N LYS A 286 2.47 -15.74 30.37
CA LYS A 286 3.28 -15.45 31.55
C LYS A 286 2.37 -15.23 32.75
N VAL A 287 2.29 -16.21 33.65
CA VAL A 287 1.53 -16.09 34.89
C VAL A 287 2.32 -15.22 35.87
N THR A 288 1.70 -14.15 36.36
CA THR A 288 2.34 -13.26 37.33
C THR A 288 2.43 -13.92 38.70
N LYS A 289 3.42 -13.54 39.51
CA LYS A 289 3.55 -14.02 40.90
C LYS A 289 2.30 -13.69 41.73
N SER A 290 1.60 -12.60 41.44
CA SER A 290 0.32 -12.24 42.08
C SER A 290 -0.81 -13.20 41.69
N ALA A 291 -0.92 -13.57 40.41
CA ALA A 291 -1.90 -14.55 39.95
C ALA A 291 -1.63 -15.95 40.53
N GLN A 292 -0.36 -16.35 40.64
CA GLN A 292 0.03 -17.60 41.29
C GLN A 292 -0.32 -17.63 42.78
N LYS A 293 -0.15 -16.50 43.48
CA LYS A 293 -0.53 -16.37 44.90
C LYS A 293 -2.05 -16.43 45.10
N ALA A 294 -2.82 -15.79 44.23
CA ALA A 294 -4.29 -15.81 44.29
C ALA A 294 -4.87 -17.21 43.99
N GLN A 295 -4.26 -17.97 43.07
CA GLN A 295 -4.68 -19.35 42.77
C GLN A 295 -4.36 -20.36 43.88
N LYS A 296 -3.37 -20.07 44.75
CA LYS A 296 -3.02 -20.91 45.91
C LYS A 296 -3.80 -20.57 47.18
N ALA A 297 -4.61 -19.51 47.17
CA ALA A 297 -5.41 -19.04 48.31
C ALA A 297 -6.88 -19.50 48.22
N LYS A 298 -7.22 -20.35 47.25
CA LYS A 298 -8.45 -21.13 47.17
C LYS A 298 -8.10 -22.60 47.42
#